data_AF-A0A851QYP1-F1
#
_entry.id   AF-A0A851QYP1-F1
#
_cell.length_a   1.000
_cell.length_b   1.000
_cell.length_c   1.000
_cell.angle_alpha   90.00
_cell.angle_beta   90.00
_cell.angle_gamma   90.00
#
_symmetry.space_group_name_H-M   'P 1'
#
loop_
_entity.id
_entity.type
_entity.pdbx_description
1 polymer ?
#
loop_
_entity_poly.entity_id
_entity_poly.type
_entity_poly.pdbx_seq_one_letter_code
_entity_poly.pdbx_strand_id
1 'polypeptide(L)'
;IGQSFPDCSFFSTCRQKSFIVSIIYFILIFGIQHFMKERRPFNLRTPLVLWSFSLTLFSVIAACRIWKQMAFLLLNKGFKQSVCSKSFYVHPVSKLWIYLFALSKLVEMGDTLFIVLRKKKLIFLHWYHHFFTMIASWYSYKVMAIGLGWNAALNLSIHSVVYSYYTVTAMGFRVPKPIMMLITTSQIVQMAGFVILNIFAILWRNDKGCQIDWPMLVIPFLFYTTLLALFYNFFRETYLRNAQKSKWN
;
A
#
# COMPACT_ATOMS: atom_id res chain seq x y z
N ILE A 1 -32.57 -14.36 18.19
CA ILE A 1 -32.87 -15.38 17.15
C ILE A 1 -32.82 -14.65 15.81
N GLY A 2 -31.86 -15.02 14.95
CA GLY A 2 -31.88 -14.72 13.52
C GLY A 2 -31.53 -13.30 13.05
N GLN A 3 -30.31 -12.81 13.26
CA GLN A 3 -29.70 -11.91 12.27
C GLN A 3 -29.06 -12.80 11.21
N SER A 4 -29.82 -13.03 10.15
CA SER A 4 -29.40 -13.69 8.92
C SER A 4 -28.13 -13.04 8.38
N PHE A 5 -27.11 -13.87 8.17
CA PHE A 5 -25.92 -13.55 7.40
C PHE A 5 -26.36 -13.01 6.03
N PRO A 6 -25.87 -11.87 5.55
CA PRO A 6 -26.04 -11.51 4.14
C PRO A 6 -25.24 -12.52 3.31
N ASP A 7 -26.00 -13.41 2.67
CA ASP A 7 -25.57 -14.47 1.77
C ASP A 7 -24.58 -14.03 0.69
N CYS A 8 -23.82 -15.01 0.20
CA CYS A 8 -22.78 -15.00 -0.85
C CYS A 8 -23.04 -14.18 -2.13
N SER A 9 -24.20 -13.55 -2.35
CA SER A 9 -24.48 -12.72 -3.53
C SER A 9 -23.81 -11.34 -3.47
N PHE A 10 -23.64 -10.75 -2.28
CA PHE A 10 -22.96 -9.46 -2.11
C PHE A 10 -21.43 -9.56 -2.32
N PHE A 11 -20.88 -10.75 -2.07
CA PHE A 11 -19.47 -11.10 -2.20
C PHE A 11 -19.01 -11.14 -3.67
N SER A 12 -19.92 -11.32 -4.62
CA SER A 12 -19.64 -11.36 -6.07
C SER A 12 -19.69 -9.96 -6.70
N THR A 13 -20.67 -9.13 -6.35
CA THR A 13 -20.92 -7.85 -7.04
C THR A 13 -19.90 -6.76 -6.68
N CYS A 14 -19.49 -6.69 -5.42
CA CYS A 14 -18.49 -5.69 -4.97
C CYS A 14 -17.07 -6.09 -5.36
N ARG A 15 -16.78 -7.41 -5.36
CA ARG A 15 -15.57 -8.00 -5.92
C ARG A 15 -15.48 -7.65 -7.41
N GLN A 16 -16.55 -7.85 -8.17
CA GLN A 16 -16.58 -7.53 -9.60
C GLN A 16 -16.16 -6.09 -9.90
N LYS A 17 -16.69 -5.07 -9.21
CA LYS A 17 -16.38 -3.68 -9.58
C LYS A 17 -14.91 -3.30 -9.38
N SER A 18 -14.30 -3.65 -8.25
CA SER A 18 -12.85 -3.39 -8.05
C SER A 18 -11.98 -4.24 -8.96
N PHE A 19 -12.31 -5.52 -9.16
CA PHE A 19 -11.58 -6.37 -10.10
C PHE A 19 -11.71 -5.89 -11.54
N ILE A 20 -12.91 -5.46 -11.97
CA ILE A 20 -13.16 -4.90 -13.31
C ILE A 20 -12.37 -3.61 -13.50
N VAL A 21 -12.36 -2.70 -12.52
CA VAL A 21 -11.55 -1.48 -12.58
C VAL A 21 -10.06 -1.82 -12.69
N SER A 22 -9.56 -2.78 -11.91
CA SER A 22 -8.17 -3.21 -12.03
C SER A 22 -7.83 -3.88 -13.37
N ILE A 23 -8.74 -4.68 -13.92
CA ILE A 23 -8.57 -5.38 -15.21
C ILE A 23 -8.61 -4.37 -16.36
N ILE A 24 -9.59 -3.47 -16.39
CA ILE A 24 -9.67 -2.36 -17.36
C ILE A 24 -8.39 -1.54 -17.28
N TYR A 25 -7.93 -1.24 -16.07
CA TYR A 25 -6.70 -0.50 -15.88
C TYR A 25 -5.46 -1.23 -16.42
N PHE A 26 -5.37 -2.55 -16.22
CA PHE A 26 -4.30 -3.35 -16.82
C PHE A 26 -4.35 -3.36 -18.35
N ILE A 27 -5.54 -3.56 -18.92
CA ILE A 27 -5.75 -3.53 -20.37
C ILE A 27 -5.33 -2.15 -20.91
N LEU A 28 -5.70 -1.07 -20.22
CA LEU A 28 -5.28 0.29 -20.56
C LEU A 28 -3.77 0.46 -20.46
N ILE A 29 -3.10 -0.04 -19.42
CA ILE A 29 -1.64 0.02 -19.31
C ILE A 29 -0.96 -0.70 -20.47
N PHE A 30 -1.34 -1.96 -20.72
CA PHE A 30 -0.71 -2.76 -21.76
C PHE A 30 -1.02 -2.19 -23.15
N GLY A 31 -2.22 -1.64 -23.35
CA GLY A 31 -2.62 -0.91 -24.55
C GLY A 31 -1.79 0.36 -24.76
N ILE A 32 -1.64 1.20 -23.72
CA ILE A 32 -0.81 2.41 -23.76
C ILE A 32 0.67 2.04 -23.98
N GLN A 33 1.16 0.95 -23.36
CA GLN A 33 2.52 0.48 -23.55
C GLN A 33 2.78 0.04 -24.98
N HIS A 34 1.83 -0.67 -25.61
CA HIS A 34 1.90 -1.06 -27.02
C HIS A 34 1.85 0.17 -27.94
N PHE A 35 0.90 1.08 -27.71
CA PHE A 35 0.77 2.33 -28.46
C PHE A 35 2.01 3.23 -28.36
N MET A 36 2.63 3.28 -27.18
CA MET A 36 3.84 4.05 -26.95
C MET A 36 5.07 3.44 -27.62
N LYS A 37 5.05 2.18 -28.07
CA LYS A 37 6.22 1.52 -28.68
C LYS A 37 6.79 2.34 -29.84
N GLU A 38 5.94 2.92 -30.66
CA GLU A 38 6.29 3.67 -31.87
C GLU A 38 6.51 5.19 -31.63
N ARG A 39 6.22 5.72 -30.43
CA ARG A 39 6.31 7.17 -30.14
C ARG A 39 7.55 7.55 -29.33
N ARG A 40 7.91 8.83 -29.32
CA ARG A 40 8.99 9.35 -28.45
C ARG A 40 8.51 9.46 -26.98
N PRO A 41 9.40 9.32 -25.98
CA PRO A 41 9.01 9.45 -24.58
C PRO A 41 8.55 10.88 -24.27
N PHE A 42 7.45 11.03 -23.52
CA PHE A 42 6.96 12.35 -23.12
C PHE A 42 7.79 12.95 -21.98
N ASN A 43 8.02 14.27 -22.04
CA ASN A 43 8.64 15.00 -20.95
C ASN A 43 7.59 15.42 -19.91
N LEU A 44 7.18 14.46 -19.07
CA LEU A 44 6.18 14.65 -18.02
C LEU A 44 6.79 15.03 -16.66
N ARG A 45 7.93 15.73 -16.66
CA ARG A 45 8.65 16.05 -15.42
C ARG A 45 7.84 16.95 -14.50
N THR A 46 7.29 18.05 -14.99
CA THR A 46 6.48 18.98 -14.18
C THR A 46 5.19 18.33 -13.67
N PRO A 47 4.39 17.63 -14.49
CA PRO A 47 3.24 16.87 -14.00
C PRO A 47 3.61 15.82 -12.94
N LEU A 48 4.74 15.12 -13.11
CA LEU A 48 5.20 14.14 -12.15
C LEU A 48 5.59 14.77 -10.80
N VAL A 49 6.26 15.93 -10.82
CA VAL A 49 6.58 16.68 -9.59
C VAL A 49 5.31 17.06 -8.86
N LEU A 50 4.34 17.68 -9.54
CA LEU A 50 3.07 18.10 -8.93
C LEU A 50 2.28 16.89 -8.39
N TRP A 51 2.28 15.80 -9.13
CA TRP A 51 1.63 14.56 -8.73
C TRP A 51 2.26 13.95 -7.47
N SER A 52 3.57 13.72 -7.47
CA SER A 52 4.29 13.17 -6.31
C SER A 52 4.21 14.10 -5.10
N PHE A 53 4.24 15.41 -5.30
CA PHE A 53 4.08 16.38 -4.22
C PHE A 53 2.68 16.34 -3.60
N SER A 54 1.64 16.24 -4.44
CA SER A 54 0.25 16.11 -3.98
C SER A 54 0.04 14.84 -3.15
N LEU A 55 0.60 13.70 -3.61
CA LEU A 55 0.58 12.45 -2.85
C LEU A 55 1.38 12.52 -1.55
N THR A 56 2.48 13.28 -1.53
CA THR A 56 3.26 13.55 -0.32
C THR A 56 2.42 14.29 0.72
N LEU A 57 1.82 15.43 0.34
CA LEU A 57 0.98 16.22 1.24
C LEU A 57 -0.20 15.40 1.77
N PHE A 58 -0.88 14.68 0.89
CA PHE A 58 -1.96 13.78 1.29
C PHE A 58 -1.48 12.74 2.31
N SER A 59 -0.35 12.07 2.04
CA SER A 59 0.19 11.02 2.91
C SER A 59 0.57 11.56 4.28
N VAL A 60 1.20 12.74 4.35
CA VAL A 60 1.57 13.38 5.63
C VAL A 60 0.32 13.72 6.45
N ILE A 61 -0.66 14.38 5.85
CA ILE A 61 -1.88 14.79 6.56
C ILE A 61 -2.65 13.56 7.04
N ALA A 62 -2.82 12.57 6.17
CA ALA A 62 -3.50 11.33 6.50
C ALA A 62 -2.77 10.53 7.59
N ALA A 63 -1.43 10.45 7.53
CA ALA A 63 -0.61 9.81 8.56
C ALA A 63 -0.79 10.50 9.93
N CYS A 64 -0.69 11.83 10.00
CA CYS A 64 -0.89 12.56 11.25
C CYS A 64 -2.26 12.31 11.89
N ARG A 65 -3.32 12.28 11.06
CA ARG A 65 -4.70 12.09 11.53
C ARG A 65 -4.94 10.67 12.02
N ILE A 66 -4.50 9.67 11.26
CA ILE A 66 -4.65 8.26 11.64
C ILE A 66 -3.77 7.92 12.84
N TRP A 67 -2.54 8.44 12.90
CA TRP A 67 -1.63 8.18 14.02
C TRP A 67 -2.16 8.76 15.33
N LYS A 68 -2.76 9.95 15.32
CA LYS A 68 -3.40 10.54 16.51
C LYS A 68 -4.48 9.60 17.07
N GLN A 69 -5.30 9.02 16.20
CA GLN A 69 -6.33 8.08 16.62
C GLN A 69 -5.75 6.73 17.07
N MET A 70 -4.72 6.22 16.38
CA MET A 70 -4.04 4.98 16.76
C MET A 70 -3.35 5.12 18.12
N ALA A 71 -2.67 6.23 18.37
CA ALA A 71 -2.05 6.52 19.65
C ALA A 71 -3.09 6.58 20.78
N PHE A 72 -4.24 7.23 20.54
CA PHE A 72 -5.34 7.25 21.51
C PHE A 72 -5.87 5.85 21.82
N LEU A 73 -6.05 4.99 20.81
CA LEU A 73 -6.51 3.61 21.01
C LEU A 73 -5.46 2.75 21.72
N LEU A 74 -4.18 2.93 21.39
CA LEU A 74 -3.07 2.21 22.00
C LEU A 74 -2.93 2.55 23.49
N LEU A 75 -2.99 3.84 23.84
CA LEU A 75 -2.80 4.31 25.21
C LEU A 75 -3.99 3.98 26.12
N ASN A 76 -5.23 4.07 25.62
CA ASN A 76 -6.42 3.89 26.46
C ASN A 76 -6.98 2.46 26.45
N LYS A 77 -6.79 1.69 25.39
CA LYS A 77 -7.38 0.33 25.23
C LYS A 77 -6.32 -0.77 25.11
N GLY A 78 -5.04 -0.41 25.05
CA GLY A 78 -3.93 -1.34 24.92
C GLY A 78 -3.72 -1.87 23.49
N PHE A 79 -2.58 -2.55 23.29
CA PHE A 79 -2.14 -2.99 21.96
C PHE A 79 -3.09 -4.02 21.33
N LYS A 80 -3.49 -5.06 22.08
CA LYS A 80 -4.39 -6.11 21.60
C LYS A 80 -5.70 -5.54 21.07
N GLN A 81 -6.33 -4.63 21.82
CA GLN A 81 -7.59 -4.03 21.40
C GLN A 81 -7.41 -3.00 20.28
N SER A 82 -6.25 -2.35 20.18
CA SER A 82 -5.95 -1.48 19.03
C SER A 82 -5.86 -2.25 17.70
N VAL A 83 -5.39 -3.50 17.74
CA VAL A 83 -5.33 -4.39 16.57
C VAL A 83 -6.70 -5.02 16.31
N CYS A 84 -7.35 -5.55 17.36
CA CYS A 84 -8.56 -6.35 17.24
C CYS A 84 -9.89 -5.57 17.19
N SER A 85 -9.92 -4.30 17.60
CA SER A 85 -11.18 -3.57 17.76
C SER A 85 -11.61 -2.83 16.51
N LYS A 86 -12.90 -2.96 16.18
CA LYS A 86 -13.59 -2.09 15.21
C LYS A 86 -13.85 -0.67 15.74
N SER A 87 -13.44 -0.35 16.98
CA SER A 87 -13.57 1.00 17.57
C SER A 87 -13.00 2.10 16.68
N PHE A 88 -12.00 1.78 15.86
CA PHE A 88 -11.42 2.73 14.91
C PHE A 88 -12.44 3.24 13.86
N TYR A 89 -13.45 2.45 13.51
CA TYR A 89 -14.49 2.82 12.53
C TYR A 89 -15.66 3.59 13.12
N VAL A 90 -15.75 3.69 14.46
CA VAL A 90 -16.86 4.38 15.15
C VAL A 90 -16.74 5.89 14.98
N HIS A 91 -15.51 6.43 14.95
CA HIS A 91 -15.28 7.85 14.76
C HIS A 91 -15.45 8.25 13.29
N PRO A 92 -16.32 9.22 12.96
CA PRO A 92 -16.61 9.62 11.58
C PRO A 92 -15.36 10.15 10.86
N VAL A 93 -14.48 10.85 11.59
CA VAL A 93 -13.21 11.36 11.07
C VAL A 93 -12.31 10.21 10.62
N SER A 94 -12.14 9.18 11.45
CA SER A 94 -11.31 8.02 11.11
C SER A 94 -11.87 7.25 9.91
N LYS A 95 -13.21 7.07 9.86
CA LYS A 95 -13.88 6.43 8.73
C LYS A 95 -13.61 7.16 7.41
N LEU A 96 -13.65 8.50 7.42
CA LEU A 96 -13.32 9.32 6.25
C LEU A 96 -11.87 9.12 5.82
N TRP A 97 -10.91 9.15 6.74
CA TRP A 97 -9.49 8.99 6.40
C TRP A 97 -9.15 7.59 5.87
N ILE A 98 -9.82 6.54 6.35
CA ILE A 98 -9.67 5.18 5.78
C ILE A 98 -10.27 5.11 4.38
N TYR A 99 -11.41 5.75 4.15
CA TYR A 99 -11.99 5.83 2.81
C TYR A 99 -11.02 6.55 1.85
N LEU A 100 -10.45 7.68 2.27
CA LEU A 100 -9.45 8.41 1.50
C LEU A 100 -8.17 7.59 1.29
N PHE A 101 -7.76 6.78 2.27
CA PHE A 101 -6.64 5.83 2.10
C PHE A 101 -6.94 4.77 1.03
N ALA A 102 -8.13 4.18 1.03
CA ALA A 102 -8.52 3.22 0.00
C ALA A 102 -8.61 3.90 -1.38
N LEU A 103 -9.10 5.14 -1.44
CA LEU A 103 -9.11 5.95 -2.66
C LEU A 103 -7.69 6.31 -3.13
N SER A 104 -6.75 6.58 -2.21
CA SER A 104 -5.37 6.89 -2.57
C SER A 104 -4.74 5.73 -3.34
N LYS A 105 -5.03 4.48 -2.97
CA LYS A 105 -4.50 3.32 -3.70
C LYS A 105 -4.96 3.25 -5.15
N LEU A 106 -6.17 3.72 -5.45
CA LEU A 106 -6.64 3.86 -6.82
C LEU A 106 -5.89 4.99 -7.54
N VAL A 107 -5.68 6.13 -6.88
CA VAL A 107 -4.93 7.27 -7.43
C VAL A 107 -3.47 6.86 -7.71
N GLU A 108 -2.80 6.21 -6.76
CA GLU A 108 -1.41 5.72 -6.85
C GLU A 108 -1.16 4.79 -8.04
N MET A 109 -2.19 4.13 -8.57
CA MET A 109 -2.05 3.38 -9.82
C MET A 109 -1.52 4.28 -10.94
N GLY A 110 -1.91 5.56 -10.97
CA GLY A 110 -1.41 6.58 -11.89
C GLY A 110 0.12 6.69 -12.00
N ASP A 111 0.88 6.28 -10.97
CA ASP A 111 2.34 6.20 -11.03
C ASP A 111 2.81 5.28 -12.18
N THR A 112 2.06 4.21 -12.43
CA THR A 112 2.31 3.27 -13.52
C THR A 112 2.11 3.92 -14.90
N LEU A 113 1.12 4.82 -15.03
CA LEU A 113 0.91 5.58 -16.26
C LEU A 113 2.11 6.48 -16.55
N PHE A 114 2.63 7.19 -15.54
CA PHE A 114 3.82 8.03 -15.72
C PHE A 114 5.06 7.21 -16.12
N ILE A 115 5.22 6.00 -15.58
CA ILE A 115 6.32 5.09 -15.95
C ILE A 115 6.21 4.69 -17.43
N VAL A 116 5.02 4.27 -17.86
CA VAL A 116 4.77 3.80 -19.24
C VAL A 116 4.90 4.95 -20.25
N LEU A 117 4.31 6.11 -19.96
CA LEU A 117 4.38 7.31 -20.83
C LEU A 117 5.80 7.86 -20.99
N ARG A 118 6.66 7.64 -19.99
CA ARG A 118 8.10 8.00 -20.04
C ARG A 118 8.98 6.89 -20.63
N LYS A 119 8.40 5.78 -21.10
CA LYS A 119 9.11 4.58 -21.58
C LYS A 119 10.12 4.02 -20.57
N LYS A 120 9.80 4.09 -19.28
CA LYS A 120 10.63 3.46 -18.24
C LYS A 120 10.21 2.01 -18.05
N LYS A 121 11.17 1.15 -17.69
CA LYS A 121 10.92 -0.28 -17.46
C LYS A 121 10.02 -0.44 -16.24
N LEU A 122 8.83 -1.00 -16.45
CA LEU A 122 7.93 -1.39 -15.38
C LEU A 122 8.49 -2.67 -14.72
N ILE A 123 8.92 -2.57 -13.46
CA ILE A 123 9.41 -3.72 -12.71
C ILE A 123 8.24 -4.54 -12.17
N PHE A 124 8.41 -5.86 -12.06
CA PHE A 124 7.38 -6.77 -11.56
C PHE A 124 6.85 -6.38 -10.18
N LEU A 125 7.78 -6.05 -9.26
CA LEU A 125 7.45 -5.62 -7.90
C LEU A 125 6.47 -4.43 -7.86
N HIS A 126 6.63 -3.46 -8.77
CA HIS A 126 5.82 -2.24 -8.80
C HIS A 126 4.36 -2.57 -9.11
N TRP A 127 4.10 -3.15 -10.28
CA TRP A 127 2.73 -3.40 -10.69
C TRP A 127 2.05 -4.45 -9.82
N TYR A 128 2.79 -5.48 -9.38
CA TYR A 128 2.27 -6.50 -8.46
C TYR A 128 1.80 -5.86 -7.15
N HIS A 129 2.64 -5.00 -6.55
CA HIS A 129 2.30 -4.25 -5.35
C HIS A 129 1.07 -3.35 -5.56
N HIS A 130 1.06 -2.49 -6.57
CA HIS A 130 -0.03 -1.53 -6.78
C HIS A 130 -1.37 -2.22 -7.06
N PHE A 131 -1.38 -3.29 -7.86
CA PHE A 131 -2.61 -4.03 -8.15
C PHE A 131 -3.21 -4.68 -6.91
N PHE A 132 -2.41 -5.47 -6.17
CA PHE A 132 -2.92 -6.19 -5.02
C PHE A 132 -3.23 -5.27 -3.84
N THR A 133 -2.46 -4.20 -3.62
CA THR A 133 -2.76 -3.24 -2.55
C THR A 133 -4.04 -2.44 -2.81
N MET A 134 -4.36 -2.13 -4.07
CA MET A 134 -5.65 -1.51 -4.41
C MET A 134 -6.83 -2.45 -4.10
N ILE A 135 -6.75 -3.71 -4.55
CA ILE A 135 -7.80 -4.70 -4.27
C ILE A 135 -7.93 -4.93 -2.77
N ALA A 136 -6.81 -5.14 -2.07
CA ALA A 136 -6.81 -5.42 -0.64
C ALA A 136 -7.37 -4.25 0.18
N SER A 137 -6.95 -3.01 -0.10
CA SER A 137 -7.41 -1.83 0.64
C SER A 137 -8.91 -1.57 0.45
N TRP A 138 -9.42 -1.70 -0.77
CA TRP A 138 -10.84 -1.50 -1.05
C TRP A 138 -11.70 -2.57 -0.39
N TYR A 139 -11.25 -3.84 -0.48
CA TYR A 139 -11.91 -4.95 0.19
C TYR A 139 -11.91 -4.76 1.71
N SER A 140 -10.75 -4.46 2.31
CA SER A 140 -10.60 -4.24 3.75
C SER A 140 -11.45 -3.07 4.25
N TYR A 141 -11.57 -1.99 3.49
CA TYR A 141 -12.45 -0.87 3.83
C TYR A 141 -13.92 -1.29 3.87
N LYS A 142 -14.39 -2.02 2.85
CA LYS A 142 -15.79 -2.44 2.73
C LYS A 142 -16.22 -3.40 3.83
N VAL A 143 -15.36 -4.36 4.17
CA VAL A 143 -15.64 -5.33 5.24
C VAL A 143 -15.31 -4.79 6.64
N MET A 144 -14.84 -3.54 6.75
CA MET A 144 -14.35 -2.93 7.98
C MET A 144 -13.36 -3.85 8.69
N ALA A 145 -12.35 -4.29 7.95
CA ALA A 145 -11.36 -5.25 8.39
C ALA A 145 -10.67 -4.75 9.67
N ILE A 146 -10.55 -5.66 10.62
CA ILE A 146 -9.82 -5.46 11.87
C ILE A 146 -8.32 -5.28 11.53
N GLY A 147 -7.61 -4.42 12.25
CA GLY A 147 -6.19 -4.12 11.99
C GLY A 147 -5.91 -3.15 10.83
N LEU A 148 -6.92 -2.76 10.03
CA LEU A 148 -6.72 -1.81 8.91
C LEU A 148 -6.14 -0.46 9.36
N GLY A 149 -6.45 -0.01 10.58
CA GLY A 149 -5.91 1.22 11.15
C GLY A 149 -4.39 1.23 11.23
N TRP A 150 -3.79 0.15 11.76
CA TRP A 150 -2.33 -0.02 11.80
C TRP A 150 -1.72 -0.14 10.40
N ASN A 151 -2.38 -0.90 9.51
CA ASN A 151 -1.91 -1.04 8.14
C ASN A 151 -1.89 0.30 7.40
N ALA A 152 -2.95 1.10 7.52
CA ALA A 152 -3.03 2.43 6.94
C ALA A 152 -2.00 3.39 7.56
N ALA A 153 -1.87 3.39 8.89
CA ALA A 153 -0.95 4.24 9.64
C ALA A 153 0.52 4.06 9.21
N LEU A 154 0.97 2.80 9.14
CA LEU A 154 2.33 2.47 8.71
C LEU A 154 2.53 2.74 7.21
N ASN A 155 1.54 2.39 6.37
CA ASN A 155 1.64 2.61 4.93
C ASN A 155 1.74 4.09 4.56
N LEU A 156 0.91 4.95 5.15
CA LEU A 156 0.93 6.40 4.89
C LEU A 156 2.20 7.05 5.41
N SER A 157 2.74 6.57 6.54
CA SER A 157 4.02 7.03 7.07
C SER A 157 5.18 6.72 6.13
N ILE A 158 5.22 5.54 5.53
CA ILE A 158 6.27 5.22 4.55
C ILE A 158 6.02 5.92 3.21
N HIS A 159 4.77 6.02 2.77
CA HIS A 159 4.45 6.74 1.53
C HIS A 159 4.78 8.22 1.59
N SER A 160 4.64 8.88 2.74
CA SER A 160 5.09 10.27 2.87
C SER A 160 6.59 10.41 2.57
N VAL A 161 7.42 9.47 3.03
CA VAL A 161 8.87 9.46 2.78
C VAL A 161 9.18 9.12 1.32
N VAL A 162 8.56 8.06 0.77
CA VAL A 162 8.80 7.60 -0.61
C VAL A 162 8.39 8.66 -1.63
N TYR A 163 7.22 9.27 -1.47
CA TYR A 163 6.75 10.32 -2.39
C TYR A 163 7.52 11.63 -2.22
N SER A 164 7.98 11.96 -1.01
CA SER A 164 8.91 13.07 -0.82
C SER A 164 10.19 12.87 -1.63
N TYR A 165 10.75 11.66 -1.56
CA TYR A 165 11.91 11.27 -2.36
C TYR A 165 11.66 11.37 -3.86
N TYR A 166 10.52 10.90 -4.35
CA TYR A 166 10.17 11.03 -5.77
C TYR A 166 9.99 12.47 -6.21
N THR A 167 9.41 13.32 -5.37
CA THR A 167 9.26 14.75 -5.63
C THR A 167 10.63 15.42 -5.82
N VAL A 168 11.54 15.20 -4.87
CA VAL A 168 12.92 15.75 -4.91
C VAL A 168 13.68 15.24 -6.14
N THR A 169 13.58 13.94 -6.42
CA THR A 169 14.24 13.33 -7.59
C THR A 169 13.67 13.86 -8.90
N ALA A 170 12.36 14.08 -8.99
CA ALA A 170 11.71 14.64 -10.17
C ALA A 170 12.03 16.14 -10.37
N MET A 171 12.31 16.89 -9.30
CA MET A 171 12.85 18.25 -9.37
C MET A 171 14.29 18.29 -9.92
N GLY A 172 15.00 17.15 -9.96
CA GLY A 172 16.33 17.02 -10.55
C GLY A 172 17.48 16.99 -9.57
N PHE A 173 17.18 17.00 -8.27
CA PHE A 173 18.19 16.84 -7.25
C PHE A 173 18.71 15.40 -7.23
N ARG A 174 20.02 15.25 -7.15
CA ARG A 174 20.66 13.94 -6.99
C ARG A 174 20.62 13.56 -5.52
N VAL A 175 19.85 12.53 -5.20
CA VAL A 175 19.75 12.02 -3.84
C VAL A 175 20.88 11.00 -3.59
N PRO A 176 21.59 11.08 -2.45
CA PRO A 176 22.67 10.15 -2.14
C PRO A 176 22.15 8.71 -1.92
N LYS A 177 22.98 7.73 -2.30
CA LYS A 177 22.71 6.28 -2.12
C LYS A 177 22.25 5.86 -0.72
N PRO A 178 22.81 6.34 0.40
CA PRO A 178 22.33 5.97 1.74
C PRO A 178 20.87 6.31 1.99
N ILE A 179 20.35 7.41 1.43
CA ILE A 179 18.93 7.77 1.57
C ILE A 179 18.05 6.79 0.80
N MET A 180 18.45 6.41 -0.42
CA MET A 180 17.73 5.39 -1.20
C MET A 180 17.69 4.03 -0.48
N MET A 181 18.81 3.65 0.14
CA MET A 181 18.88 2.45 0.98
C MET A 181 17.94 2.56 2.18
N LEU A 182 17.99 3.65 2.94
CA LEU A 182 17.13 3.89 4.10
C LEU A 182 15.65 3.72 3.73
N ILE A 183 15.21 4.34 2.64
CA ILE A 183 13.82 4.25 2.16
C ILE A 183 13.44 2.81 1.86
N THR A 184 14.30 2.07 1.15
CA THR A 184 14.03 0.67 0.80
C THR A 184 14.00 -0.21 2.05
N THR A 185 14.90 0.03 3.01
CA THR A 185 14.91 -0.65 4.30
C THR A 185 13.64 -0.35 5.11
N SER A 186 13.17 0.89 5.13
CA SER A 186 11.91 1.25 5.80
C SER A 186 10.70 0.54 5.18
N GLN A 187 10.67 0.36 3.84
CA GLN A 187 9.63 -0.43 3.17
C GLN A 187 9.70 -1.92 3.56
N ILE A 188 10.89 -2.50 3.69
CA ILE A 188 11.07 -3.89 4.16
C ILE A 188 10.56 -4.04 5.59
N VAL A 189 10.94 -3.12 6.48
CA VAL A 189 10.48 -3.10 7.88
C VAL A 189 8.96 -2.97 7.95
N GLN A 190 8.36 -2.15 7.09
CA GLN A 190 6.90 -2.03 6.98
C GLN A 190 6.24 -3.36 6.60
N MET A 191 6.76 -4.07 5.59
CA MET A 191 6.21 -5.38 5.18
C MET A 191 6.35 -6.42 6.30
N ALA A 192 7.49 -6.44 7.00
CA ALA A 192 7.66 -7.29 8.18
C ALA A 192 6.66 -6.94 9.29
N GLY A 193 6.42 -5.65 9.54
CA GLY A 193 5.40 -5.17 10.47
C GLY A 193 4.00 -5.67 10.11
N PHE A 194 3.62 -5.66 8.83
CA PHE A 194 2.33 -6.20 8.38
C PHE A 194 2.21 -7.71 8.61
N VAL A 195 3.28 -8.48 8.38
CA VAL A 195 3.30 -9.91 8.68
C VAL A 195 3.12 -10.15 10.18
N ILE A 196 3.86 -9.41 11.03
CA ILE A 196 3.78 -9.51 12.49
C ILE A 196 2.37 -9.17 13.00
N LEU A 197 1.77 -8.08 12.51
CA LEU A 197 0.41 -7.69 12.86
C LEU A 197 -0.62 -8.76 12.47
N ASN A 198 -0.44 -9.42 11.32
CA ASN A 198 -1.29 -10.53 10.90
C ASN A 198 -1.10 -11.76 11.79
N ILE A 199 0.13 -12.08 12.19
CA ILE A 199 0.39 -13.17 13.15
C ILE A 199 -0.33 -12.90 14.47
N PHE A 200 -0.23 -11.68 15.01
CA PHE A 200 -0.97 -11.31 16.22
C PHE A 200 -2.50 -11.43 16.04
N ALA A 201 -3.03 -11.02 14.89
CA ALA A 201 -4.45 -11.18 14.58
C ALA A 201 -4.89 -12.65 14.49
N ILE A 202 -4.02 -13.54 13.99
CA ILE A 202 -4.26 -15.00 13.98
C ILE A 202 -4.26 -15.56 15.40
N LEU A 203 -3.27 -15.17 16.23
CA LEU A 203 -3.15 -15.65 17.61
C LEU A 203 -4.34 -15.22 18.48
N TRP A 204 -4.84 -14.01 18.30
CA TRP A 204 -5.96 -13.47 19.09
C TRP A 204 -7.34 -13.76 18.51
N ARG A 205 -7.42 -14.50 17.39
CA ARG A 205 -8.68 -14.77 16.66
C ARG A 205 -9.79 -15.37 17.54
N ASN A 206 -9.42 -16.25 18.47
CA ASN A 206 -10.37 -16.96 19.33
C ASN A 206 -10.78 -16.15 20.57
N ASP A 207 -10.20 -14.96 20.78
CA ASP A 207 -10.51 -14.13 21.92
C ASP A 207 -11.83 -13.36 21.74
N LYS A 208 -12.51 -13.12 22.87
CA LYS A 208 -13.74 -12.32 22.91
C LYS A 208 -13.45 -10.92 22.33
N GLY A 209 -14.10 -10.61 21.20
CA GLY A 209 -13.98 -9.32 20.51
C GLY A 209 -13.04 -9.28 19.30
N CYS A 210 -12.39 -10.39 18.91
CA CYS A 210 -11.51 -10.48 17.74
C CYS A 210 -11.89 -11.61 16.77
N GLN A 211 -13.19 -11.84 16.57
CA GLN A 211 -13.66 -12.87 15.62
C GLN A 211 -13.40 -12.41 14.19
N ILE A 212 -12.46 -13.07 13.52
CA ILE A 212 -12.06 -12.83 12.13
C ILE A 212 -12.15 -14.13 11.35
N ASP A 213 -12.67 -14.08 10.12
CA ASP A 213 -12.75 -15.24 9.24
C ASP A 213 -11.37 -15.64 8.70
N TRP A 214 -11.14 -16.94 8.54
CA TRP A 214 -9.86 -17.48 8.04
C TRP A 214 -9.39 -16.85 6.71
N PRO A 215 -10.25 -16.67 5.69
CA PRO A 215 -9.82 -16.06 4.43
C PRO A 215 -9.31 -14.63 4.60
N MET A 216 -9.83 -13.88 5.57
CA MET A 216 -9.40 -12.50 5.86
C MET A 216 -8.04 -12.43 6.55
N LEU A 217 -7.52 -13.55 7.07
CA LEU A 217 -6.19 -13.63 7.69
C LEU A 217 -5.17 -14.27 6.73
N VAL A 218 -5.55 -15.37 6.07
CA VAL A 218 -4.64 -16.14 5.22
C VAL A 218 -4.26 -15.38 3.95
N ILE A 219 -5.24 -14.75 3.27
CA ILE A 219 -4.97 -14.05 2.00
C ILE A 219 -4.01 -12.87 2.21
N PRO A 220 -4.24 -11.95 3.17
CA PRO A 220 -3.29 -10.87 3.44
C PRO A 220 -1.93 -11.38 3.93
N PHE A 221 -1.89 -12.43 4.75
CA PHE A 221 -0.64 -13.03 5.21
C PHE A 221 0.23 -13.52 4.04
N LEU A 222 -0.33 -14.31 3.12
CA LEU A 222 0.37 -14.79 1.92
C LEU A 222 0.84 -13.63 1.03
N PHE A 223 0.02 -12.59 0.91
CA PHE A 223 0.36 -11.40 0.14
C PHE A 223 1.53 -10.61 0.75
N TYR A 224 1.48 -10.30 2.05
CA TYR A 224 2.52 -9.54 2.73
C TYR A 224 3.85 -10.30 2.80
N THR A 225 3.81 -11.61 2.98
CA THR A 225 5.01 -12.47 2.94
C THR A 225 5.64 -12.50 1.54
N THR A 226 4.83 -12.60 0.49
CA THR A 226 5.31 -12.52 -0.90
C THR A 226 5.95 -11.17 -1.20
N LEU A 227 5.32 -10.07 -0.76
CA LEU A 227 5.90 -8.74 -0.92
C LEU A 227 7.22 -8.58 -0.16
N LEU A 228 7.29 -9.06 1.08
CA LEU A 228 8.52 -9.03 1.88
C LEU A 228 9.67 -9.72 1.15
N ALA A 229 9.42 -10.91 0.58
CA ALA A 229 10.42 -11.65 -0.20
C ALA A 229 10.85 -10.89 -1.45
N LEU A 230 9.92 -10.26 -2.18
CA LEU A 230 10.23 -9.48 -3.38
C LEU A 230 11.04 -8.21 -3.06
N PHE A 231 10.69 -7.49 -1.99
CA PHE A 231 11.45 -6.32 -1.54
C PHE A 231 12.84 -6.70 -1.05
N TYR A 232 12.97 -7.80 -0.31
CA TYR A 232 14.26 -8.32 0.12
C TYR A 232 15.14 -8.69 -1.10
N ASN A 233 14.57 -9.39 -2.08
CA ASN A 233 15.30 -9.74 -3.30
C ASN A 233 15.72 -8.47 -4.07
N PHE A 234 14.83 -7.48 -4.21
CA PHE A 234 15.16 -6.20 -4.82
C PHE A 234 16.31 -5.48 -4.11
N PHE A 235 16.32 -5.47 -2.77
CA PHE A 235 17.38 -4.86 -1.97
C PHE A 235 18.72 -5.57 -2.16
N ARG A 236 18.73 -6.91 -2.13
CA ARG A 236 19.93 -7.72 -2.35
C ARG A 236 20.53 -7.48 -3.74
N GLU A 237 19.70 -7.48 -4.77
CA GLU A 237 20.11 -7.30 -6.16
C GLU A 237 20.63 -5.87 -6.43
N THR A 238 20.01 -4.86 -5.82
CA THR A 238 20.30 -3.44 -6.10
C THR A 238 21.45 -2.89 -5.26
N TYR A 239 21.54 -3.28 -3.98
CA TYR A 239 22.51 -2.70 -3.05
C TYR A 239 23.65 -3.64 -2.72
N LEU A 240 23.37 -4.89 -2.36
CA LEU A 240 24.42 -5.83 -1.92
C LEU A 240 25.26 -6.32 -3.10
N ARG A 241 24.63 -6.80 -4.16
CA ARG A 241 25.36 -7.33 -5.33
C ARG A 241 26.12 -6.24 -6.10
N ASN A 242 25.55 -5.04 -6.19
CA ASN A 242 26.22 -3.91 -6.84
C ASN A 242 27.35 -3.33 -5.97
N ALA A 243 27.23 -3.34 -4.64
CA ALA A 243 28.33 -2.98 -3.75
C ALA A 243 29.49 -3.97 -3.86
N GLN A 244 29.21 -5.27 -3.99
CA GLN A 244 30.24 -6.27 -4.26
C GLN A 244 30.94 -5.99 -5.60
N LYS A 245 30.20 -5.81 -6.71
CA LYS A 245 30.82 -5.48 -8.01
C LYS A 245 31.68 -4.21 -7.98
N SER A 246 31.28 -3.18 -7.22
CA SER A 246 32.06 -1.95 -7.06
C SER A 246 33.32 -2.12 -6.20
N LYS A 247 33.42 -3.19 -5.41
CA LYS A 247 34.60 -3.49 -4.57
C LYS A 247 35.65 -4.32 -5.34
N TRP A 248 35.26 -4.93 -6.46
CA TRP A 248 36.09 -5.79 -7.31
C TRP A 248 36.49 -5.14 -8.64
N ASN A 249 36.04 -3.90 -8.91
CA ASN A 249 36.46 -3.04 -10.01
C ASN A 249 37.24 -1.85 -9.45
#